data_AF-X1U0C5-F1
#
_entry.id   AF-X1U0C5-F1
#
_cell.length_a   1.000
_cell.length_b   1.000
_cell.length_c   1.000
_cell.angle_alpha   90.00
_cell.angle_beta   90.00
_cell.angle_gamma   90.00
#
_symmetry.space_group_name_H-M   'P 1'
#
loop_
_entity.id
_entity.type
_entity.pdbx_description
1 polymer ?
#
loop_
_entity_poly.entity_id
_entity_poly.type
_entity_poly.pdbx_seq_one_letter_code
_entity_poly.pdbx_strand_id
1 'polypeptide(L)'
;CSIGEEMNILLVTPLYSQHYDAGHLWLRALNQLGHSVQVWDYRLDRNPPPFAHYPEATIVLKGENVDPMELPSPKFNYWPDALERTPGIEKTLKLYDRAFGLVKPLPDWMEWIPTGWDPAIHKDLGLLKAMRTIYVGTANSGYKADMIHRIKPDLVYGNGWRSSPEFGPRYLHDLTYALNHAEVLIDVHQSPDAGPNRKLFECIACGFTIVDKVPGVEEILGWGLTNQVTFKTPEEARELIKYYLERPKEKEKIWQLEREKIQEYTYEKVVKKVL
;
A
#
# COMPACT_ATOMS: atom_id res chain seq x y z
N CYS A 1 1.98 -6.32 -26.88
CA CYS A 1 0.94 -7.28 -26.50
C CYS A 1 -0.41 -6.60 -26.61
N SER A 2 -1.39 -7.27 -27.20
CA SER A 2 -2.77 -6.77 -27.19
C SER A 2 -3.29 -6.83 -25.75
N ILE A 3 -3.96 -5.79 -25.28
CA ILE A 3 -4.58 -5.78 -23.94
C ILE A 3 -5.69 -6.83 -23.97
N GLY A 4 -5.48 -8.00 -23.36
CA GLY A 4 -6.48 -9.06 -23.24
C GLY A 4 -6.04 -10.48 -23.61
N GLU A 5 -4.77 -10.71 -23.96
CA GLU A 5 -4.27 -12.09 -24.08
C GLU A 5 -4.07 -12.70 -22.68
N GLU A 6 -4.72 -13.84 -22.44
CA GLU A 6 -4.45 -14.71 -21.30
C GLU A 6 -2.95 -15.08 -21.31
N MET A 7 -2.30 -15.01 -20.14
CA MET A 7 -0.88 -15.30 -19.98
C MET A 7 -0.68 -16.27 -18.83
N ASN A 8 0.33 -17.11 -18.94
CA ASN A 8 0.84 -17.93 -17.84
C ASN A 8 1.91 -17.13 -17.08
N ILE A 9 1.60 -16.70 -15.85
CA ILE A 9 2.44 -15.81 -15.06
C ILE A 9 3.02 -16.55 -13.86
N LEU A 10 4.32 -16.39 -13.63
CA LEU A 10 4.95 -16.77 -12.37
C LEU A 10 4.91 -15.58 -11.41
N LEU A 11 4.10 -15.67 -10.36
CA LEU A 11 4.07 -14.70 -9.26
C LEU A 11 4.98 -15.17 -8.13
N VAL A 12 6.11 -14.49 -7.96
CA VAL A 12 7.08 -14.74 -6.89
C VAL A 12 6.80 -13.79 -5.74
N THR A 13 6.22 -14.28 -4.65
CA THR A 13 5.77 -13.42 -3.54
C THR A 13 5.67 -14.19 -2.23
N PRO A 14 5.96 -13.56 -1.07
CA PRO A 14 5.62 -14.15 0.21
C PRO A 14 4.09 -14.18 0.34
N LEU A 15 3.47 -15.34 0.15
CA LEU A 15 2.03 -15.50 0.21
C LEU A 15 1.59 -15.93 1.61
N TYR A 16 2.32 -16.83 2.25
CA TYR A 16 1.96 -17.39 3.55
C TYR A 16 2.69 -16.72 4.72
N SER A 17 3.44 -15.65 4.45
CA SER A 17 4.11 -14.89 5.51
C SER A 17 3.12 -14.01 6.28
N GLN A 18 3.24 -13.94 7.60
CA GLN A 18 2.35 -13.16 8.48
C GLN A 18 2.44 -11.62 8.28
N HIS A 19 3.37 -11.14 7.46
CA HIS A 19 3.75 -9.73 7.39
C HIS A 19 3.69 -9.13 5.98
N TYR A 20 3.12 -9.84 5.00
CA TYR A 20 2.99 -9.32 3.64
C TYR A 20 1.79 -9.94 2.92
N ASP A 21 0.70 -9.18 2.83
CA ASP A 21 -0.58 -9.58 2.25
C ASP A 21 -0.76 -9.11 0.79
N ALA A 22 0.16 -8.29 0.25
CA ALA A 22 0.04 -7.80 -1.12
C ALA A 22 0.07 -8.94 -2.16
N GLY A 23 0.76 -10.05 -1.90
CA GLY A 23 0.76 -11.22 -2.77
C GLY A 23 -0.64 -11.75 -3.08
N HIS A 24 -1.55 -11.77 -2.08
CA HIS A 24 -2.94 -12.17 -2.26
C HIS A 24 -3.71 -11.22 -3.18
N LEU A 25 -3.46 -9.91 -3.04
CA LEU A 25 -4.12 -8.86 -3.80
C LEU A 25 -3.66 -8.87 -5.28
N TRP A 26 -2.37 -9.08 -5.51
CA TRP A 26 -1.81 -9.28 -6.84
C TRP A 26 -2.33 -10.56 -7.51
N LEU A 27 -2.32 -11.69 -6.79
CA LEU A 27 -2.86 -12.96 -7.29
C LEU A 27 -4.32 -12.82 -7.73
N ARG A 28 -5.14 -12.19 -6.88
CA ARG A 28 -6.55 -11.92 -7.20
C ARG A 28 -6.69 -11.03 -8.45
N ALA A 29 -5.93 -9.94 -8.52
CA ALA A 29 -5.95 -9.04 -9.67
C ALA A 29 -5.53 -9.75 -10.97
N LEU A 30 -4.45 -10.53 -10.96
CA LEU A 30 -4.01 -11.32 -12.12
C LEU A 30 -5.09 -12.30 -12.60
N ASN A 31 -5.74 -13.01 -11.68
CA ASN A 31 -6.84 -13.91 -12.01
C ASN A 31 -8.06 -13.17 -12.59
N GLN A 32 -8.39 -11.98 -12.07
CA GLN A 32 -9.49 -11.15 -12.60
C GLN A 32 -9.23 -10.65 -14.04
N LEU A 33 -7.96 -10.52 -14.41
CA LEU A 33 -7.54 -10.20 -15.77
C LEU A 33 -7.58 -11.40 -16.72
N GLY A 34 -7.91 -12.59 -16.21
CA GLY A 34 -7.95 -13.82 -16.99
C GLY A 34 -6.59 -14.49 -17.18
N HIS A 35 -5.57 -14.13 -16.39
CA HIS A 35 -4.28 -14.79 -16.45
C HIS A 35 -4.26 -16.07 -15.60
N SER A 36 -3.51 -17.07 -16.06
CA SER A 36 -3.17 -18.27 -15.30
C SER A 36 -1.94 -17.97 -14.44
N VAL A 37 -2.02 -18.20 -13.12
CA VAL A 37 -0.95 -17.80 -12.18
C VAL A 37 -0.38 -19.00 -11.45
N GLN A 38 0.93 -19.19 -11.57
CA GLN A 38 1.72 -20.05 -10.69
C GLN A 38 2.33 -19.20 -9.59
N VAL A 39 2.21 -19.62 -8.33
CA VAL A 39 2.78 -18.88 -7.21
C VAL A 39 4.00 -19.58 -6.66
N TRP A 40 5.07 -18.83 -6.44
CA TRP A 40 6.24 -19.27 -5.70
C TRP A 40 6.45 -18.39 -4.46
N ASP A 41 6.27 -18.99 -3.28
CA ASP A 41 6.62 -18.35 -2.00
C ASP A 41 8.10 -18.57 -1.69
N TYR A 42 8.94 -17.66 -2.17
CA TYR A 42 10.40 -17.72 -2.01
C TYR A 42 10.88 -17.64 -0.54
N ARG A 43 10.00 -17.35 0.42
CA ARG A 43 10.36 -17.39 1.85
C ARG A 43 10.13 -18.76 2.48
N LEU A 44 9.29 -19.59 1.87
CA LEU A 44 9.07 -20.97 2.29
C LEU A 44 9.91 -21.95 1.48
N ASP A 45 9.96 -21.74 0.16
CA ASP A 45 10.66 -22.60 -0.78
C ASP A 45 11.86 -21.87 -1.36
N ARG A 46 13.07 -22.33 -1.02
CA ARG A 46 14.32 -21.67 -1.46
C ARG A 46 14.52 -21.72 -2.98
N ASN A 47 14.06 -22.78 -3.62
CA ASN A 47 14.24 -22.99 -5.06
C ASN A 47 12.93 -22.74 -5.79
N PRO A 48 12.97 -22.19 -7.01
CA PRO A 48 11.77 -22.05 -7.82
C PRO A 48 11.12 -23.42 -8.08
N PRO A 49 9.78 -23.49 -8.22
CA PRO A 49 9.13 -24.72 -8.60
C PRO A 49 9.65 -25.19 -9.97
N PRO A 50 9.76 -26.51 -10.21
CA PRO A 50 10.10 -27.01 -11.54
C PRO A 50 9.05 -26.50 -12.53
N PHE A 51 9.47 -25.69 -13.50
CA PHE A 51 8.59 -24.98 -14.42
C PHE A 51 7.90 -25.97 -15.39
N ALA A 52 6.76 -26.53 -14.97
CA ALA A 52 5.98 -27.45 -15.79
C ALA A 52 5.34 -26.74 -17.02
N HIS A 53 5.17 -25.42 -16.93
CA HIS A 53 4.71 -24.56 -18.00
C HIS A 53 5.60 -23.32 -18.01
N TYR A 54 6.36 -23.12 -19.08
CA TYR A 54 7.22 -21.94 -19.26
C TYR A 54 6.37 -20.68 -19.10
N PRO A 55 6.55 -19.88 -18.04
CA PRO A 55 5.76 -18.68 -17.85
C PRO A 55 6.11 -17.65 -18.93
N GLU A 56 5.09 -16.92 -19.39
CA GLU A 56 5.20 -15.84 -20.36
C GLU A 56 5.61 -14.52 -19.71
N ALA A 57 5.50 -14.41 -18.39
CA ALA A 57 6.04 -13.33 -17.58
C ALA A 57 6.29 -13.78 -16.15
N THR A 58 7.28 -13.16 -15.49
CA THR A 58 7.55 -13.31 -14.06
C THR A 58 7.33 -11.99 -13.35
N ILE A 59 6.54 -11.99 -12.28
CA ILE A 59 6.35 -10.84 -11.40
C ILE A 59 6.91 -11.19 -10.03
N VAL A 60 7.87 -10.40 -9.55
CA VAL A 60 8.45 -10.56 -8.22
C VAL A 60 8.03 -9.42 -7.33
N LEU A 61 7.34 -9.74 -6.22
CA LEU A 61 6.99 -8.77 -5.20
C LEU A 61 8.07 -8.78 -4.12
N LYS A 62 8.74 -7.64 -3.94
CA LYS A 62 9.92 -7.47 -3.08
C LYS A 62 11.13 -8.25 -3.58
N GLY A 63 11.24 -9.55 -3.31
CA GLY A 63 12.29 -10.39 -3.89
C GLY A 63 13.70 -10.17 -3.32
N GLU A 64 13.83 -9.77 -2.05
CA GLU A 64 15.11 -9.52 -1.39
C GLU A 64 16.06 -10.74 -1.34
N ASN A 65 15.51 -11.95 -1.49
CA ASN A 65 16.24 -13.22 -1.46
C ASN A 65 16.11 -14.01 -2.77
N VAL A 66 15.64 -13.37 -3.85
CA VAL A 66 15.43 -14.03 -5.15
C VAL A 66 16.59 -13.64 -6.06
N ASP A 67 17.26 -14.63 -6.67
CA ASP A 67 18.23 -14.38 -7.73
C ASP A 67 17.50 -14.15 -9.06
N PRO A 68 17.51 -12.94 -9.64
CA PRO A 68 16.80 -12.66 -10.88
C PRO A 68 17.37 -13.44 -12.08
N MET A 69 18.60 -13.96 -11.99
CA MET A 69 19.24 -14.76 -13.03
C MET A 69 18.65 -16.17 -13.16
N GLU A 70 17.96 -16.66 -12.11
CA GLU A 70 17.28 -17.95 -12.10
C GLU A 70 15.83 -17.87 -12.62
N LEU A 71 15.35 -16.68 -12.95
CA LEU A 71 13.97 -16.43 -13.34
C LEU A 71 13.79 -16.36 -14.86
N PRO A 72 12.67 -16.89 -15.38
CA PRO A 72 12.31 -16.72 -16.79
C PRO A 72 11.93 -15.27 -17.12
N SER A 73 12.39 -14.80 -18.28
CA SER A 73 12.07 -13.45 -18.81
C SER A 73 10.81 -13.48 -19.70
N PRO A 74 10.07 -12.35 -19.81
CA PRO A 74 10.32 -11.08 -19.12
C PRO A 74 10.05 -11.16 -17.61
N LYS A 75 10.93 -10.57 -16.80
CA LYS A 75 10.86 -10.55 -15.33
C LYS A 75 10.78 -9.11 -14.80
N PHE A 76 9.77 -8.88 -14.00
CA PHE A 76 9.40 -7.58 -13.45
C PHE A 76 9.53 -7.62 -11.93
N ASN A 77 10.15 -6.60 -11.32
CA ASN A 77 10.17 -6.46 -9.87
C ASN A 77 9.28 -5.30 -9.42
N TYR A 78 8.40 -5.56 -8.46
CA TYR A 78 7.62 -4.56 -7.76
C TYR A 78 8.13 -4.43 -6.32
N TRP A 79 8.91 -3.38 -6.04
CA TRP A 79 9.58 -3.15 -4.77
C TRP A 79 8.73 -2.22 -3.86
N PRO A 80 8.20 -2.74 -2.73
CA PRO A 80 7.24 -2.02 -1.89
C PRO A 80 7.91 -1.16 -0.79
N ASP A 81 9.21 -1.29 -0.58
CA ASP A 81 9.94 -0.63 0.51
C ASP A 81 10.79 0.54 -0.02
N ALA A 82 11.21 1.44 0.86
CA ALA A 82 12.20 2.44 0.50
C ALA A 82 13.58 1.76 0.32
N LEU A 83 14.34 2.13 -0.71
CA LEU A 83 15.60 1.45 -1.10
C LEU A 83 16.64 1.47 0.02
N GLU A 84 16.70 2.54 0.80
CA GLU A 84 17.62 2.72 1.92
C GLU A 84 17.42 1.69 3.05
N ARG A 85 16.26 1.02 3.09
CA ARG A 85 15.99 -0.05 4.06
C ARG A 85 16.68 -1.36 3.72
N THR A 86 17.18 -1.52 2.50
CA THR A 86 17.87 -2.73 2.07
C THR A 86 19.13 -2.34 1.30
N PRO A 87 20.20 -1.94 2.00
CA PRO A 87 21.44 -1.50 1.36
C PRO A 87 21.96 -2.53 0.34
N GLY A 88 22.26 -2.05 -0.87
CA GLY A 88 22.76 -2.89 -1.97
C GLY A 88 21.69 -3.55 -2.84
N ILE A 89 20.40 -3.48 -2.47
CA ILE A 89 19.32 -4.10 -3.23
C ILE A 89 19.24 -3.59 -4.67
N GLU A 90 19.64 -2.35 -4.92
CA GLU A 90 19.68 -1.75 -6.27
C GLU A 90 20.47 -2.59 -7.28
N LYS A 91 21.56 -3.25 -6.84
CA LYS A 91 22.34 -4.13 -7.72
C LYS A 91 21.50 -5.30 -8.22
N THR A 92 20.68 -5.87 -7.34
CA THR A 92 19.75 -6.95 -7.66
C THR A 92 18.58 -6.45 -8.51
N LEU A 93 17.98 -5.31 -8.15
CA LEU A 93 16.82 -4.76 -8.86
C LEU A 93 17.12 -4.40 -10.33
N LYS A 94 18.36 -4.00 -10.63
CA LYS A 94 18.82 -3.73 -12.00
C LYS A 94 18.97 -4.97 -12.89
N LEU A 95 18.89 -6.17 -12.32
CA LEU A 95 18.92 -7.43 -13.10
C LEU A 95 17.54 -7.80 -13.65
N TYR A 96 16.48 -7.15 -13.19
CA TYR A 96 15.14 -7.31 -13.74
C TYR A 96 14.98 -6.53 -15.04
N ASP A 97 14.08 -6.99 -15.91
CA ASP A 97 13.85 -6.35 -17.21
C ASP A 97 13.15 -4.99 -17.02
N ARG A 98 12.29 -4.89 -15.99
CA ARG A 98 11.77 -3.62 -15.45
C ARG A 98 11.67 -3.71 -13.93
N ALA A 99 11.91 -2.59 -13.25
CA ALA A 99 11.74 -2.46 -11.81
C ALA A 99 10.81 -1.28 -11.50
N PHE A 100 9.89 -1.51 -10.56
CA PHE A 100 8.86 -0.57 -10.15
C PHE A 100 8.97 -0.28 -8.66
N GLY A 101 8.90 0.99 -8.30
CA GLY A 101 8.94 1.43 -6.90
C GLY A 101 7.62 2.02 -6.46
N LEU A 102 7.26 1.73 -5.21
CA LEU A 102 6.09 2.32 -4.53
C LEU A 102 6.42 3.69 -3.93
N VAL A 103 7.55 3.76 -3.23
CA VAL A 103 7.86 4.85 -2.31
C VAL A 103 8.83 5.81 -2.99
N LYS A 104 8.40 7.06 -3.23
CA LYS A 104 9.27 8.13 -3.68
C LYS A 104 10.23 8.59 -2.57
N PRO A 105 11.38 9.18 -2.92
CA PRO A 105 11.95 9.32 -4.28
C PRO A 105 12.48 8.00 -4.84
N LEU A 106 12.58 7.90 -6.17
CA LEU A 106 13.11 6.73 -6.87
C LEU A 106 14.25 7.16 -7.82
N PRO A 107 15.21 6.26 -8.10
CA PRO A 107 16.23 6.51 -9.11
C PRO A 107 15.64 6.46 -10.53
N ASP A 108 16.26 7.15 -11.49
CA ASP A 108 15.73 7.34 -12.86
C ASP A 108 15.51 6.04 -13.65
N TRP A 109 16.19 4.95 -13.28
CA TRP A 109 16.04 3.63 -13.93
C TRP A 109 14.82 2.84 -13.41
N MET A 110 14.15 3.33 -12.37
CA MET A 110 13.01 2.67 -11.73
C MET A 110 11.73 3.47 -11.98
N GLU A 111 10.68 2.79 -12.42
CA GLU A 111 9.41 3.44 -12.70
C GLU A 111 8.58 3.57 -11.41
N TRP A 112 8.02 4.74 -11.16
CA TRP A 112 7.11 4.92 -10.03
C TRP A 112 5.72 4.39 -10.38
N ILE A 113 5.31 3.31 -9.71
CA ILE A 113 3.94 2.82 -9.75
C ILE A 113 3.45 2.71 -8.31
N PRO A 114 2.59 3.65 -7.87
CA PRO A 114 1.99 3.52 -6.55
C PRO A 114 1.18 2.23 -6.49
N THR A 115 1.04 1.72 -5.28
CA THR A 115 0.27 0.51 -4.99
C THR A 115 -1.21 0.79 -5.21
N GLY A 116 -2.02 -0.24 -5.01
CA GLY A 116 -3.46 -0.09 -5.07
C GLY A 116 -4.20 -0.55 -3.84
N TRP A 117 -5.52 -0.50 -3.99
CA TRP A 117 -6.50 -1.12 -3.12
C TRP A 117 -7.29 -2.17 -3.91
N ASP A 118 -7.93 -3.08 -3.19
CA ASP A 118 -8.86 -4.06 -3.77
C ASP A 118 -10.31 -3.72 -3.36
N PRO A 119 -11.21 -3.37 -4.29
CA PRO A 119 -12.60 -3.01 -3.99
C PRO A 119 -13.46 -4.09 -3.35
N ALA A 120 -13.09 -5.36 -3.49
CA ALA A 120 -13.81 -6.44 -2.82
C ALA A 120 -13.51 -6.52 -1.33
N ILE A 121 -12.31 -6.06 -0.94
CA ILE A 121 -11.80 -6.10 0.43
C ILE A 121 -11.98 -4.75 1.10
N HIS A 122 -11.40 -3.70 0.53
CA HIS A 122 -11.36 -2.35 1.10
C HIS A 122 -12.55 -1.55 0.57
N LYS A 123 -13.50 -1.26 1.45
CA LYS A 123 -14.72 -0.53 1.13
C LYS A 123 -15.35 0.02 2.40
N ASP A 124 -16.21 1.02 2.23
CA ASP A 124 -17.15 1.40 3.27
C ASP A 124 -18.14 0.26 3.53
N LEU A 125 -18.19 -0.17 4.79
CA LEU A 125 -19.07 -1.22 5.28
C LEU A 125 -20.38 -0.66 5.86
N GLY A 126 -20.54 0.67 5.92
CA GLY A 126 -21.72 1.32 6.48
C GLY A 126 -21.89 1.06 7.99
N LEU A 127 -20.79 0.78 8.70
CA LEU A 127 -20.81 0.51 10.13
C LEU A 127 -21.03 1.81 10.92
N LEU A 128 -21.68 1.67 12.08
CA LEU A 128 -21.74 2.74 13.08
C LEU A 128 -20.32 3.11 13.51
N LYS A 129 -19.98 4.41 13.46
CA LYS A 129 -18.67 4.88 13.89
C LYS A 129 -18.61 4.90 15.43
N ALA A 130 -17.76 4.05 15.99
CA ALA A 130 -17.57 3.88 17.43
C ALA A 130 -16.50 4.83 18.02
N MET A 131 -15.65 5.39 17.17
CA MET A 131 -14.58 6.32 17.57
C MET A 131 -14.46 7.49 16.57
N ARG A 132 -13.86 8.60 17.01
CA ARG A 132 -13.70 9.78 16.17
C ARG A 132 -12.48 9.63 15.27
N THR A 133 -11.41 9.03 15.78
CA THR A 133 -10.14 8.89 15.07
C THR A 133 -9.49 7.53 15.26
N ILE A 134 -8.82 7.03 14.23
CA ILE A 134 -8.03 5.79 14.30
C ILE A 134 -6.72 5.93 13.54
N TYR A 135 -5.68 5.27 14.06
CA TYR A 135 -4.46 4.97 13.32
C TYR A 135 -4.22 3.46 13.31
N VAL A 136 -3.84 2.92 12.15
CA VAL A 136 -3.39 1.52 12.01
C VAL A 136 -2.00 1.53 11.38
N GLY A 137 -1.01 0.93 12.03
CA GLY A 137 0.35 0.82 11.49
C GLY A 137 1.41 0.59 12.55
N THR A 138 2.59 0.14 12.14
CA THR A 138 3.71 -0.16 13.06
C THR A 138 4.48 1.10 13.45
N ALA A 139 4.87 1.22 14.73
CA ALA A 139 5.79 2.23 15.24
C ALA A 139 7.26 1.95 14.86
N ASN A 140 7.54 1.87 13.56
CA ASN A 140 8.86 1.47 13.03
C ASN A 140 9.83 2.64 12.79
N SER A 141 9.47 3.88 13.15
CA SER A 141 10.37 5.03 13.09
C SER A 141 10.06 6.02 14.22
N GLY A 142 11.08 6.80 14.62
CA GLY A 142 10.93 7.86 15.62
C GLY A 142 9.95 8.96 15.16
N TYR A 143 10.01 9.35 13.88
CA TYR A 143 9.09 10.33 13.29
C TYR A 143 7.64 9.92 13.44
N LYS A 144 7.29 8.71 12.97
CA LYS A 144 5.92 8.19 13.02
C LYS A 144 5.44 8.02 14.46
N ALA A 145 6.30 7.50 15.33
CA ALA A 145 5.97 7.33 16.74
C ALA A 145 5.68 8.68 17.43
N ASP A 146 6.51 9.70 17.20
CA ASP A 146 6.28 11.06 17.73
C ASP A 146 4.99 11.68 17.16
N MET A 147 4.79 11.58 15.84
CA MET A 147 3.62 12.12 15.15
C MET A 147 2.32 11.55 15.75
N ILE A 148 2.20 10.23 15.82
CA ILE A 148 1.00 9.58 16.36
C ILE A 148 0.83 9.84 17.86
N HIS A 149 1.91 9.83 18.63
CA HIS A 149 1.87 10.16 20.06
C HIS A 149 1.33 11.58 20.32
N ARG A 150 1.69 12.54 19.47
CA ARG A 150 1.28 13.95 19.61
C ARG A 150 -0.09 14.24 19.00
N ILE A 151 -0.48 13.54 17.94
CA ILE A 151 -1.84 13.60 17.36
C ILE A 151 -2.86 13.05 18.36
N LYS A 152 -2.52 11.96 19.07
CA LYS A 152 -3.38 11.26 20.04
C LYS A 152 -4.70 10.77 19.43
N PRO A 153 -4.67 9.87 18.44
CA PRO A 153 -5.90 9.23 17.97
C PRO A 153 -6.59 8.45 19.09
N ASP A 154 -7.91 8.26 18.98
CA ASP A 154 -8.70 7.53 19.99
C ASP A 154 -8.27 6.06 20.09
N LEU A 155 -7.82 5.48 18.98
CA LEU A 155 -7.34 4.11 18.90
C LEU A 155 -6.13 3.96 17.97
N VAL A 156 -5.19 3.12 18.40
CA VAL A 156 -3.96 2.79 17.67
C VAL A 156 -3.82 1.27 17.58
N TYR A 157 -3.76 0.73 16.37
CA TYR A 157 -3.37 -0.65 16.10
C TYR A 157 -1.96 -0.72 15.51
N GLY A 158 -1.22 -1.78 15.85
CA GLY A 158 0.04 -2.14 15.20
C GLY A 158 1.15 -2.51 16.18
N ASN A 159 2.28 -2.95 15.62
CA ASN A 159 3.42 -3.35 16.43
C ASN A 159 4.20 -2.15 16.98
N GLY A 160 4.79 -2.29 18.16
CA GLY A 160 5.75 -1.33 18.73
C GLY A 160 5.16 -0.16 19.50
N TRP A 161 3.83 -0.05 19.64
CA TRP A 161 3.20 1.00 20.43
C TRP A 161 3.24 0.69 21.92
N ARG A 162 3.96 1.52 22.70
CA ARG A 162 4.05 1.36 24.16
C ARG A 162 2.73 1.57 24.88
N SER A 163 1.88 2.44 24.36
CA SER A 163 0.58 2.80 24.95
C SER A 163 -0.54 1.81 24.67
N SER A 164 -0.33 0.89 23.73
CA SER A 164 -1.39 0.04 23.17
C SER A 164 -0.85 -1.35 22.75
N PRO A 165 -0.12 -2.08 23.62
CA PRO A 165 0.53 -3.33 23.23
C PRO A 165 -0.44 -4.46 22.87
N GLU A 166 -1.70 -4.35 23.32
CA GLU A 166 -2.76 -5.34 23.09
C GLU A 166 -3.36 -5.29 21.67
N PHE A 167 -3.19 -4.18 20.97
CA PHE A 167 -3.78 -3.97 19.64
C PHE A 167 -2.75 -4.29 18.55
N GLY A 168 -2.62 -5.59 18.26
CA GLY A 168 -1.74 -6.11 17.20
C GLY A 168 -2.05 -5.55 15.79
N PRO A 169 -1.22 -5.88 14.79
CA PRO A 169 -1.39 -5.39 13.43
C PRO A 169 -2.68 -5.94 12.81
N ARG A 170 -3.28 -5.13 11.93
CA ARG A 170 -4.50 -5.49 11.17
C ARG A 170 -4.18 -5.44 9.68
N TYR A 171 -4.66 -6.44 8.96
CA TYR A 171 -4.44 -6.61 7.52
C TYR A 171 -5.75 -7.01 6.83
N LEU A 172 -5.84 -6.83 5.51
CA LEU A 172 -6.99 -7.27 4.70
C LEU A 172 -8.36 -6.91 5.32
N HIS A 173 -9.21 -7.91 5.58
CA HIS A 173 -10.56 -7.74 6.14
C HIS A 173 -10.55 -7.17 7.56
N ASP A 174 -9.58 -7.55 8.39
CA ASP A 174 -9.43 -7.03 9.75
C ASP A 174 -9.08 -5.54 9.74
N LEU A 175 -8.22 -5.11 8.80
CA LEU A 175 -7.90 -3.70 8.58
C LEU A 175 -9.17 -2.95 8.15
N THR A 176 -9.87 -3.46 7.14
CA THR A 176 -11.11 -2.87 6.62
C THR A 176 -12.14 -2.71 7.74
N TYR A 177 -12.35 -3.75 8.55
CA TYR A 177 -13.27 -3.72 9.67
C TYR A 177 -12.87 -2.65 10.68
N ALA A 178 -11.61 -2.61 11.11
CA ALA A 178 -11.12 -1.63 12.08
C ALA A 178 -11.28 -0.18 11.59
N LEU A 179 -10.88 0.11 10.35
CA LEU A 179 -10.98 1.45 9.77
C LEU A 179 -12.43 1.92 9.68
N ASN A 180 -13.37 1.01 9.40
CA ASN A 180 -14.79 1.35 9.27
C ASN A 180 -15.47 1.78 10.58
N HIS A 181 -14.81 1.63 11.75
CA HIS A 181 -15.33 2.08 13.05
C HIS A 181 -14.97 3.52 13.39
N ALA A 182 -14.19 4.24 12.58
CA ALA A 182 -13.76 5.59 12.86
C ALA A 182 -14.35 6.65 11.92
N GLU A 183 -14.54 7.86 12.44
CA GLU A 183 -15.02 9.01 11.67
C GLU A 183 -13.94 9.68 10.80
N VAL A 184 -12.67 9.62 11.22
CA VAL A 184 -11.49 10.17 10.53
C VAL A 184 -10.36 9.15 10.64
N LEU A 185 -9.79 8.78 9.50
CA LEU A 185 -8.64 7.88 9.41
C LEU A 185 -7.36 8.69 9.30
N ILE A 186 -6.35 8.34 10.08
CA ILE A 186 -5.06 9.02 10.05
C ILE A 186 -4.05 8.10 9.38
N ASP A 187 -3.42 8.59 8.31
CA ASP A 187 -2.23 7.95 7.75
C ASP A 187 -0.98 8.80 8.00
N VAL A 188 0.09 8.13 8.40
CA VAL A 188 1.39 8.72 8.70
C VAL A 188 2.47 7.78 8.17
N HIS A 189 3.36 8.33 7.38
CA HIS A 189 4.44 7.62 6.71
C HIS A 189 5.64 7.42 7.62
N GLN A 190 6.62 6.65 7.15
CA GLN A 190 7.80 6.32 7.94
C GLN A 190 8.69 7.55 8.19
N SER A 191 8.77 8.44 7.22
CA SER A 191 9.50 9.70 7.26
C SER A 191 8.77 10.73 6.38
N PRO A 192 9.01 12.03 6.57
CA PRO A 192 8.45 13.06 5.70
C PRO A 192 8.92 12.95 4.24
N ASP A 193 10.02 12.24 4.00
CA ASP A 193 10.63 12.05 2.68
C ASP A 193 10.19 10.75 1.99
N ALA A 194 9.48 9.86 2.70
CA ALA A 194 8.99 8.60 2.17
C ALA A 194 7.58 8.79 1.60
N GLY A 195 7.45 8.63 0.28
CA GLY A 195 6.18 8.77 -0.42
C GLY A 195 5.07 7.78 -0.01
N PRO A 196 3.89 7.90 -0.64
CA PRO A 196 2.68 7.13 -0.36
C PRO A 196 2.92 5.64 -0.16
N ASN A 197 2.36 5.11 0.92
CA ASN A 197 2.32 3.68 1.19
C ASN A 197 0.94 3.10 0.84
N ARG A 198 0.80 1.78 0.93
CA ARG A 198 -0.47 1.10 0.60
C ARG A 198 -1.67 1.54 1.40
N LYS A 199 -1.43 1.85 2.67
CA LYS A 199 -2.47 2.22 3.61
C LYS A 199 -3.19 3.50 3.22
N LEU A 200 -2.57 4.42 2.48
CA LEU A 200 -3.26 5.61 1.96
C LEU A 200 -4.49 5.19 1.14
N PHE A 201 -4.31 4.26 0.21
CA PHE A 201 -5.38 3.76 -0.66
C PHE A 201 -6.41 2.94 0.11
N GLU A 202 -5.95 2.09 1.03
CA GLU A 202 -6.82 1.25 1.87
C GLU A 202 -7.69 2.10 2.81
N CYS A 203 -7.11 3.13 3.42
CA CYS A 203 -7.82 4.10 4.26
C CYS A 203 -8.87 4.86 3.45
N ILE A 204 -8.48 5.50 2.35
CA ILE A 204 -9.42 6.28 1.52
C ILE A 204 -10.59 5.39 1.02
N ALA A 205 -10.33 4.13 0.68
CA ALA A 205 -11.39 3.19 0.29
C ALA A 205 -12.40 2.89 1.41
N CYS A 206 -11.98 2.98 2.68
CA CYS A 206 -12.79 2.66 3.86
C CYS A 206 -13.41 3.89 4.56
N GLY A 207 -12.84 5.09 4.41
CA GLY A 207 -13.31 6.28 5.13
C GLY A 207 -12.53 7.55 4.82
N PHE A 208 -13.06 8.69 5.27
CA PHE A 208 -12.40 9.99 5.16
C PHE A 208 -11.02 9.95 5.80
N THR A 209 -9.99 10.30 5.04
CA THR A 209 -8.60 10.14 5.46
C THR A 209 -7.89 11.49 5.50
N ILE A 210 -7.04 11.67 6.51
CA ILE A 210 -6.03 12.71 6.50
C ILE A 210 -4.65 12.05 6.49
N VAL A 211 -3.69 12.67 5.82
CA VAL A 211 -2.36 12.09 5.60
C VAL A 211 -1.26 13.11 5.83
N ASP A 212 -0.11 12.69 6.32
CA ASP A 212 1.07 13.56 6.36
C ASP A 212 1.52 13.94 4.95
N LYS A 213 2.04 15.17 4.80
CA LYS A 213 2.48 15.69 3.51
C LYS A 213 3.82 15.07 3.11
N VAL A 214 3.77 14.04 2.27
CA VAL A 214 4.95 13.33 1.73
C VAL A 214 5.01 13.35 0.19
N PRO A 215 6.19 13.12 -0.43
CA PRO A 215 6.35 13.14 -1.88
C PRO A 215 5.43 12.15 -2.61
N GLY A 216 4.64 12.63 -3.56
CA GLY A 216 3.75 11.79 -4.38
C GLY A 216 2.28 11.77 -3.96
N VAL A 217 1.94 12.25 -2.75
CA VAL A 217 0.52 12.43 -2.35
C VAL A 217 -0.19 13.39 -3.31
N GLU A 218 0.47 14.48 -3.69
CA GLU A 218 -0.10 15.47 -4.62
C GLU A 218 -0.34 14.93 -6.03
N GLU A 219 0.49 14.02 -6.49
CA GLU A 219 0.35 13.38 -7.80
C GLU A 219 -0.84 12.40 -7.82
N ILE A 220 -1.18 11.82 -6.67
CA ILE A 220 -2.35 10.93 -6.51
C ILE A 220 -3.64 11.75 -6.35
N LEU A 221 -3.66 12.68 -5.39
CA LEU A 221 -4.88 13.39 -4.98
C LEU A 221 -5.13 14.68 -5.79
N GLY A 222 -4.09 15.23 -6.40
CA GLY A 222 -4.11 16.56 -7.02
C GLY A 222 -3.94 17.68 -5.99
N TRP A 223 -3.39 18.81 -6.44
CA TRP A 223 -3.07 19.98 -5.59
C TRP A 223 -4.24 20.47 -4.72
N GLY A 224 -5.43 20.61 -5.32
CA GLY A 224 -6.61 21.14 -4.63
C GLY A 224 -7.08 20.28 -3.46
N LEU A 225 -7.07 18.95 -3.64
CA LEU A 225 -7.47 18.02 -2.57
C LEU A 225 -6.37 17.86 -1.53
N THR A 226 -5.11 17.79 -1.97
CA THR A 226 -3.94 17.64 -1.10
C THR A 226 -3.91 18.71 -0.01
N ASN A 227 -4.17 19.98 -0.35
CA ASN A 227 -4.16 21.07 0.64
C ASN A 227 -5.30 21.00 1.68
N GLN A 228 -6.31 20.16 1.45
CA GLN A 228 -7.47 20.02 2.33
C GLN A 228 -7.36 18.82 3.29
N VAL A 229 -6.56 17.81 2.93
CA VAL A 229 -6.44 16.56 3.69
C VAL A 229 -5.02 16.27 4.20
N THR A 230 -4.03 17.08 3.80
CA THR A 230 -2.65 16.90 4.26
C THR A 230 -2.25 17.78 5.42
N PHE A 231 -1.40 17.25 6.30
CA PHE A 231 -0.78 17.97 7.40
C PHE A 231 0.73 17.76 7.43
N LYS A 232 1.48 18.70 8.00
CA LYS A 232 2.94 18.58 8.21
C LYS A 232 3.31 18.35 9.67
N THR A 233 2.42 18.74 10.58
CA THR A 233 2.67 18.70 12.02
C THR A 233 1.50 18.03 12.77
N PRO A 234 1.74 17.51 13.98
CA PRO A 234 0.67 17.00 14.84
C PRO A 234 -0.41 18.05 15.18
N GLU A 235 -0.02 19.32 15.24
CA GLU A 235 -0.92 20.44 15.49
C GLU A 235 -1.90 20.63 14.33
N GLU A 236 -1.39 20.71 13.10
CA GLU A 236 -2.20 20.80 11.88
C GLU A 236 -3.15 19.60 11.74
N ALA A 237 -2.66 18.38 12.03
CA ALA A 237 -3.50 17.19 12.02
C ALA A 237 -4.69 17.30 12.99
N ARG A 238 -4.45 17.77 14.22
CA ARG A 238 -5.51 17.97 15.23
C ARG A 238 -6.51 19.05 14.81
N GLU A 239 -6.04 20.10 14.15
CA GLU A 239 -6.91 21.14 13.59
C GLU A 239 -7.80 20.60 12.47
N LEU A 240 -7.25 19.81 11.53
CA LEU A 240 -8.04 19.14 10.49
C LEU A 240 -9.06 18.17 11.07
N ILE A 241 -8.65 17.33 12.02
CA ILE A 241 -9.54 16.40 12.74
C ILE A 241 -10.71 17.17 13.34
N LYS A 242 -10.43 18.22 14.13
CA LYS A 242 -11.47 19.06 14.73
C LYS A 242 -12.38 19.67 13.66
N TYR A 243 -11.80 20.25 12.63
CA TYR A 243 -12.52 20.94 11.55
C TYR A 243 -13.56 20.03 10.89
N TYR A 244 -13.16 18.81 10.50
CA TYR A 244 -14.01 17.88 9.77
C TYR A 244 -15.02 17.14 10.67
N LEU A 245 -14.69 16.92 11.93
CA LEU A 245 -15.66 16.40 12.90
C LEU A 245 -16.80 17.40 13.18
N GLU A 246 -16.52 18.70 13.11
CA GLU A 246 -17.53 19.76 13.21
C GLU A 246 -18.31 19.97 11.90
N ARG A 247 -17.84 19.43 10.77
CA ARG A 247 -18.39 19.66 9.42
C ARG A 247 -18.63 18.35 8.66
N PRO A 248 -19.54 17.48 9.14
CA PRO A 248 -19.73 16.15 8.57
C PRO A 248 -20.13 16.14 7.09
N LYS A 249 -20.91 17.14 6.63
CA LYS A 249 -21.29 17.25 5.21
C LYS A 249 -20.11 17.57 4.30
N GLU A 250 -19.21 18.42 4.78
CA GLU A 250 -18.00 18.78 4.03
C GLU A 250 -17.02 17.61 4.04
N LYS A 251 -16.82 16.98 5.21
CA LYS A 251 -16.04 15.75 5.35
C LYS A 251 -16.47 14.69 4.33
N GLU A 252 -17.78 14.43 4.23
CA GLU A 252 -18.33 13.49 3.25
C GLU A 252 -18.01 13.89 1.82
N LYS A 253 -18.21 15.17 1.46
CA LYS A 253 -17.88 15.69 0.13
C LYS A 253 -16.40 15.49 -0.21
N ILE A 254 -15.49 15.81 0.72
CA ILE A 254 -14.06 15.64 0.50
C ILE A 254 -13.69 14.17 0.37
N TRP A 255 -14.26 13.30 1.20
CA TRP A 255 -14.02 11.87 1.10
C TRP A 255 -14.45 11.29 -0.26
N GLN A 256 -15.58 11.71 -0.81
CA GLN A 256 -15.99 11.29 -2.15
C GLN A 256 -14.98 11.71 -3.23
N LEU A 257 -14.37 12.89 -3.09
CA LEU A 257 -13.29 13.33 -3.97
C LEU A 257 -12.02 12.48 -3.80
N GLU A 258 -11.63 12.14 -2.56
CA GLU A 258 -10.52 11.21 -2.31
C GLU A 258 -10.77 9.86 -2.99
N ARG A 259 -11.99 9.31 -2.82
CA ARG A 259 -12.39 8.04 -3.41
C ARG A 259 -12.33 8.07 -4.93
N GLU A 260 -12.77 9.15 -5.56
CA GLU A 260 -12.67 9.34 -7.01
C GLU A 260 -11.21 9.28 -7.47
N LYS A 261 -10.30 9.98 -6.76
CA LYS A 261 -8.88 10.01 -7.10
C LYS A 261 -8.20 8.65 -7.01
N ILE A 262 -8.57 7.82 -6.04
CA ILE A 262 -7.96 6.49 -5.89
C ILE A 262 -8.52 5.43 -6.86
N GLN A 263 -9.55 5.71 -7.66
CA GLN A 263 -10.12 4.73 -8.59
C GLN A 263 -9.14 4.29 -9.69
N GLU A 264 -8.11 5.10 -9.98
CA GLU A 264 -7.04 4.75 -10.94
C GLU A 264 -5.97 3.81 -10.37
N TYR A 265 -6.10 3.44 -9.10
CA TYR A 265 -5.11 2.70 -8.33
C TYR A 265 -5.73 1.46 -7.70
N THR A 266 -6.51 0.69 -8.45
CA THR A 266 -6.90 -0.67 -8.02
C THR A 266 -5.76 -1.63 -8.33
N TYR A 267 -5.62 -2.74 -7.60
CA TYR A 267 -4.61 -3.75 -7.93
C TYR A 267 -4.73 -4.27 -9.37
N GLU A 268 -5.95 -4.39 -9.91
CA GLU A 268 -6.18 -4.73 -11.32
C GLU A 268 -5.49 -3.72 -12.26
N LYS A 269 -5.68 -2.41 -12.03
CA LYS A 269 -5.05 -1.35 -12.83
C LYS A 269 -3.54 -1.28 -12.64
N VAL A 270 -3.04 -1.54 -11.43
CA VAL A 270 -1.60 -1.60 -11.15
C VAL A 270 -0.96 -2.76 -11.90
N VAL A 271 -1.54 -3.96 -11.84
CA VAL A 271 -1.07 -5.14 -12.58
C VAL A 271 -1.05 -4.88 -14.09
N LYS A 272 -2.13 -4.29 -14.64
CA LYS A 272 -2.20 -3.90 -16.06
C LYS A 272 -1.11 -2.92 -16.51
N LYS A 273 -0.55 -2.11 -15.60
CA LYS A 273 0.55 -1.17 -15.93
C LYS A 273 1.93 -1.85 -15.88
N VAL A 274 2.06 -2.88 -15.05
CA VAL A 274 3.30 -3.63 -14.88
C VAL A 274 3.52 -4.61 -16.03
N LEU A 275 2.46 -5.30 -16.46
CA LEU A 275 2.44 -6.16 -17.65
C LEU A 275 2.48 -5.33 -18.95
#